data_AF-A0A9E5T6C1-F1
#
_entry.id   AF-A0A9E5T6C1-F1
#
_cell.length_a   1.000
_cell.length_b   1.000
_cell.length_c   1.000
_cell.angle_alpha   90.00
_cell.angle_beta   90.00
_cell.angle_gamma   90.00
#
_symmetry.space_group_name_H-M   'P 1'
#
loop_
_entity.id
_entity.type
_entity.pdbx_description
1 polymer ?
#
loop_
_entity_poly.entity_id
_entity_poly.type
_entity_poly.pdbx_seq_one_letter_code
_entity_poly.pdbx_strand_id
1 'polypeptide(L)'
;GCVPSTKLVSVGYQGGPANGDSWDPQVSWGLADFYGHDQHGRFVVFTSAASNLVPGDTNHAWDVFERDLCAGEPFCTPSTTRISVTESGGQIAGHSFTPGFLRWDGETIAFVSQADGVVTGDTNGIADVYKRHHCPTGAPDYCIPVTERMSVGTGGAQTDGPSYAPRMSHCPFGAHLITYISEASNITPDAVPIPNDGLIYIDLP
;
A
#
# COMPACT_ATOMS: atom_id res chain seq x y z
N GLY A 1 -19.06 -3.05 -27.97
CA GLY A 1 -19.77 -3.31 -26.71
C GLY A 1 -18.83 -4.03 -25.77
N CYS A 2 -18.93 -3.80 -24.47
CA CYS A 2 -18.07 -4.48 -23.48
C CYS A 2 -18.42 -5.97 -23.43
N VAL A 3 -17.42 -6.84 -23.58
CA VAL A 3 -17.56 -8.29 -23.38
C VAL A 3 -17.02 -8.62 -21.99
N PRO A 4 -17.82 -9.18 -21.07
CA PRO A 4 -17.34 -9.58 -19.76
C PRO A 4 -16.18 -10.58 -19.88
N SER A 5 -15.13 -10.38 -19.08
CA SER A 5 -14.01 -11.32 -18.96
C SER A 5 -13.53 -11.36 -17.52
N THR A 6 -12.87 -12.45 -17.13
CA THR A 6 -12.31 -12.64 -15.79
C THR A 6 -10.83 -12.95 -15.93
N LYS A 7 -10.00 -12.35 -15.06
CA LYS A 7 -8.55 -12.58 -15.01
C LYS A 7 -8.13 -12.85 -13.57
N LEU A 8 -7.20 -13.79 -13.38
CA LEU A 8 -6.52 -13.98 -12.11
C LEU A 8 -5.51 -12.84 -11.91
N VAL A 9 -5.56 -12.18 -10.75
CA VAL A 9 -4.64 -11.08 -10.40
C VAL A 9 -3.48 -11.56 -9.53
N SER A 10 -3.74 -12.44 -8.56
CA SER A 10 -2.73 -13.03 -7.69
C SER A 10 -1.92 -14.09 -8.45
N VAL A 11 -0.93 -13.61 -9.20
CA VAL A 11 -0.08 -14.40 -10.09
C VAL A 11 1.37 -14.32 -9.61
N GLY A 12 1.99 -15.49 -9.46
CA GLY A 12 3.39 -15.62 -9.08
C GLY A 12 4.35 -15.13 -10.16
N TYR A 13 5.56 -14.73 -9.77
CA TYR A 13 6.53 -14.11 -10.68
C TYR A 13 7.01 -15.06 -11.81
N GLN A 14 6.84 -16.36 -11.66
CA GLN A 14 7.18 -17.38 -12.68
C GLN A 14 6.00 -17.74 -13.60
N GLY A 15 4.84 -17.11 -13.41
CA GLY A 15 3.58 -17.53 -14.02
C GLY A 15 2.94 -18.68 -13.24
N GLY A 16 1.64 -18.57 -12.97
CA GLY A 16 0.89 -19.48 -12.09
C GLY A 16 0.23 -18.73 -10.91
N PRO A 17 -0.72 -19.35 -10.21
CA PRO A 17 -1.41 -18.68 -9.10
C PRO A 17 -0.48 -18.45 -7.89
N ALA A 18 -0.86 -17.48 -7.06
CA ALA A 18 -0.39 -17.40 -5.68
C ALA A 18 -0.52 -18.76 -4.97
N ASN A 19 0.50 -19.15 -4.22
CA ASN A 19 0.55 -20.39 -3.44
C ASN A 19 0.05 -20.24 -2.00
N GLY A 20 -0.69 -19.17 -1.71
CA GLY A 20 -1.26 -18.85 -0.41
C GLY A 20 -2.44 -17.90 -0.58
N ASP A 21 -3.16 -17.66 0.52
CA ASP A 21 -4.37 -16.85 0.52
C ASP A 21 -4.10 -15.41 0.06
N SER A 22 -5.07 -14.80 -0.64
CA SER A 22 -5.04 -13.38 -1.05
C SER A 22 -6.35 -12.67 -0.70
N TRP A 23 -6.27 -11.50 -0.08
CA TRP A 23 -7.38 -10.79 0.57
C TRP A 23 -7.33 -9.27 0.25
N ASP A 24 -8.42 -8.56 0.54
CA ASP A 24 -8.55 -7.09 0.45
C ASP A 24 -8.06 -6.43 -0.85
N PRO A 25 -8.50 -6.89 -2.04
CA PRO A 25 -8.08 -6.26 -3.28
C PRO A 25 -8.63 -4.83 -3.41
N GLN A 26 -7.80 -3.91 -3.90
CA GLN A 26 -8.19 -2.58 -4.36
C GLN A 26 -7.67 -2.38 -5.78
N VAL A 27 -8.43 -1.68 -6.61
CA VAL A 27 -8.09 -1.44 -8.01
C VAL A 27 -7.88 0.06 -8.25
N SER A 28 -6.85 0.41 -9.00
CA SER A 28 -6.58 1.81 -9.37
C SER A 28 -7.70 2.35 -10.25
N TRP A 29 -8.00 3.63 -10.06
CA TRP A 29 -8.97 4.34 -10.88
C TRP A 29 -8.20 4.96 -12.03
N GLY A 30 -8.75 4.92 -13.23
CA GLY A 30 -8.12 5.55 -14.38
C GLY A 30 -8.42 7.03 -14.44
N LEU A 31 -7.54 7.78 -15.09
CA LEU A 31 -7.92 8.93 -15.88
C LEU A 31 -7.75 8.52 -17.33
N ALA A 32 -8.69 8.89 -18.21
CA ALA A 32 -8.40 8.82 -19.64
C ALA A 32 -7.28 9.84 -19.91
N ASP A 33 -6.17 9.40 -20.49
CA ASP A 33 -5.14 10.33 -20.91
C ASP A 33 -5.58 11.15 -22.14
N PHE A 34 -4.78 12.14 -22.54
CA PHE A 34 -5.08 12.99 -23.71
C PHE A 34 -5.14 12.19 -25.03
N TYR A 35 -4.57 10.99 -25.07
CA TYR A 35 -4.55 10.10 -26.24
C TYR A 35 -5.71 9.09 -26.23
N GLY A 36 -6.56 9.11 -25.20
CA GLY A 36 -7.69 8.20 -25.05
C GLY A 36 -7.30 6.80 -24.57
N HIS A 37 -6.11 6.61 -24.00
CA HIS A 37 -5.77 5.38 -23.29
C HIS A 37 -6.56 5.30 -21.99
N ASP A 38 -7.33 4.23 -21.89
CA ASP A 38 -8.06 3.85 -20.68
C ASP A 38 -7.13 3.06 -19.76
N GLN A 39 -6.61 3.72 -18.72
CA GLN A 39 -5.77 3.11 -17.69
C GLN A 39 -6.59 2.63 -16.46
N HIS A 40 -7.92 2.56 -16.56
CA HIS A 40 -8.75 2.08 -15.45
C HIS A 40 -8.38 0.64 -15.09
N GLY A 41 -8.06 0.44 -13.80
CA GLY A 41 -7.67 -0.84 -13.26
C GLY A 41 -6.37 -1.41 -13.84
N ARG A 42 -5.44 -0.54 -14.26
CA ARG A 42 -4.07 -0.99 -14.56
C ARG A 42 -3.41 -1.61 -13.34
N PHE A 43 -3.55 -1.03 -12.16
CA PHE A 43 -2.89 -1.52 -10.95
C PHE A 43 -3.92 -2.13 -10.00
N VAL A 44 -3.59 -3.27 -9.41
CA VAL A 44 -4.38 -3.90 -8.36
C VAL A 44 -3.48 -4.18 -7.17
N VAL A 45 -3.83 -3.64 -6.02
CA VAL A 45 -3.14 -3.91 -4.75
C VAL A 45 -3.94 -4.89 -3.92
N PHE A 46 -3.26 -5.80 -3.22
CA PHE A 46 -3.90 -6.83 -2.42
C PHE A 46 -2.94 -7.33 -1.35
N THR A 47 -3.50 -7.95 -0.31
CA THR A 47 -2.71 -8.62 0.72
C THR A 47 -2.58 -10.11 0.35
N SER A 48 -1.44 -10.74 0.60
CA SER A 48 -1.31 -12.18 0.43
C SER A 48 -0.28 -12.83 1.36
N ALA A 49 -0.54 -14.08 1.75
CA ALA A 49 0.41 -14.95 2.45
C ALA A 49 1.27 -15.81 1.50
N ALA A 50 1.20 -15.56 0.19
CA ALA A 50 1.87 -16.35 -0.83
C ALA A 50 3.36 -16.00 -0.95
N SER A 51 4.22 -17.01 -0.84
CA SER A 51 5.68 -16.88 -0.94
C SER A 51 6.21 -16.85 -2.38
N ASN A 52 5.33 -16.96 -3.38
CA ASN A 52 5.72 -17.06 -4.80
C ASN A 52 5.30 -15.85 -5.64
N LEU A 53 4.81 -14.77 -5.03
CA LEU A 53 4.40 -13.56 -5.74
C LEU A 53 5.58 -12.74 -6.24
N VAL A 54 6.67 -12.70 -5.48
CA VAL A 54 7.94 -12.07 -5.85
C VAL A 54 9.12 -12.97 -5.50
N PRO A 55 10.28 -12.81 -6.15
CA PRO A 55 11.51 -13.48 -5.72
C PRO A 55 11.92 -13.08 -4.30
N GLY A 56 12.45 -14.03 -3.52
CA GLY A 56 13.02 -13.72 -2.20
C GLY A 56 12.00 -13.45 -1.09
N ASP A 57 10.74 -13.85 -1.28
CA ASP A 57 9.77 -13.89 -0.18
C ASP A 57 10.09 -15.02 0.81
N THR A 58 10.52 -14.65 2.02
CA THR A 58 11.06 -15.61 3.00
C THR A 58 10.58 -15.39 4.43
N ASN A 59 9.83 -14.32 4.70
CA ASN A 59 9.41 -13.95 6.05
C ASN A 59 8.25 -14.80 6.60
N HIS A 60 7.58 -15.61 5.76
CA HIS A 60 6.39 -16.38 6.14
C HIS A 60 5.27 -15.49 6.71
N ALA A 61 5.16 -14.25 6.23
CA ALA A 61 4.19 -13.27 6.68
C ALA A 61 3.22 -12.88 5.56
N TRP A 62 2.09 -12.29 5.94
CA TRP A 62 1.27 -11.54 5.00
C TRP A 62 2.02 -10.30 4.53
N ASP A 63 2.00 -10.08 3.23
CA ASP A 63 2.60 -8.93 2.56
C ASP A 63 1.54 -8.22 1.70
N VAL A 64 1.77 -6.93 1.46
CA VAL A 64 0.98 -6.13 0.52
C VAL A 64 1.71 -6.09 -0.81
N PHE A 65 1.02 -6.48 -1.87
CA PHE A 65 1.54 -6.53 -3.23
C PHE A 65 0.74 -5.64 -4.16
N GLU A 66 1.40 -5.13 -5.19
CA GLU A 66 0.79 -4.51 -6.36
C GLU A 66 1.00 -5.41 -7.58
N ARG A 67 -0.06 -5.60 -8.37
CA ARG A 67 0.00 -6.19 -9.71
C ARG A 67 -0.25 -5.11 -10.75
N ASP A 68 0.72 -4.86 -11.62
CA ASP A 68 0.51 -4.12 -12.87
C ASP A 68 -0.09 -5.08 -13.91
N LEU A 69 -1.31 -4.78 -14.36
CA LEU A 69 -2.05 -5.51 -15.38
C LEU A 69 -1.77 -5.01 -16.80
N CYS A 70 -0.97 -3.95 -16.95
CA CYS A 70 -0.64 -3.31 -18.22
C CYS A 70 -1.88 -2.85 -19.01
N ALA A 71 -2.97 -2.52 -18.31
CA ALA A 71 -4.18 -2.02 -18.96
C ALA A 71 -3.86 -0.69 -19.68
N GLY A 72 -4.19 -0.62 -20.97
CA GLY A 72 -3.91 0.55 -21.80
C GLY A 72 -2.49 0.64 -22.36
N GLU A 73 -1.56 -0.25 -21.96
CA GLU A 73 -0.12 -0.16 -22.29
C GLU A 73 0.34 -1.28 -23.24
N PRO A 74 0.58 -1.00 -24.54
CA PRO A 74 0.86 -2.01 -25.55
C PRO A 74 2.25 -2.67 -25.45
N PHE A 75 3.19 -2.07 -24.72
CA PHE A 75 4.57 -2.56 -24.55
C PHE A 75 4.91 -2.84 -23.08
N CYS A 76 3.94 -3.36 -22.33
CA CYS A 76 4.08 -3.67 -20.91
C CYS A 76 3.87 -5.17 -20.66
N THR A 77 4.69 -5.75 -19.76
CA THR A 77 4.55 -7.13 -19.30
C THR A 77 4.01 -7.12 -17.87
N PRO A 78 2.86 -7.75 -17.59
CA PRO A 78 2.28 -7.75 -16.26
C PRO A 78 3.23 -8.31 -15.20
N SER A 79 3.41 -7.58 -14.11
CA SER A 79 4.38 -7.91 -13.05
C SER A 79 3.80 -7.65 -11.66
N THR A 80 4.35 -8.32 -10.65
CA THR A 80 3.95 -8.18 -9.24
C THR A 80 5.11 -7.61 -8.46
N THR A 81 4.83 -6.62 -7.61
CA THR A 81 5.82 -5.94 -6.76
C THR A 81 5.37 -6.00 -5.30
N ARG A 82 6.30 -6.25 -4.36
CA ARG A 82 6.01 -6.12 -2.93
C ARG A 82 6.03 -4.63 -2.55
N ILE A 83 4.93 -4.16 -1.99
CA ILE A 83 4.75 -2.80 -1.49
C ILE A 83 5.15 -2.68 -0.02
N SER A 84 4.86 -3.71 0.79
CA SER A 84 5.25 -3.79 2.20
C SER A 84 6.76 -4.01 2.35
N VAL A 85 7.52 -2.94 2.19
CA VAL A 85 8.98 -2.93 2.35
C VAL A 85 9.40 -1.84 3.33
N THR A 86 10.53 -2.07 4.00
CA THR A 86 11.15 -1.07 4.88
C THR A 86 11.55 0.18 4.09
N GLU A 87 11.90 1.26 4.79
CA GLU A 87 12.44 2.49 4.16
C GLU A 87 13.63 2.22 3.22
N SER A 88 14.45 1.21 3.52
CA SER A 88 15.59 0.78 2.71
C SER A 88 15.24 -0.22 1.59
N GLY A 89 13.96 -0.58 1.44
CA GLY A 89 13.48 -1.53 0.43
C GLY A 89 13.61 -3.00 0.82
N GLY A 90 13.93 -3.31 2.08
CA GLY A 90 14.00 -4.68 2.59
C GLY A 90 12.61 -5.28 2.85
N GLN A 91 12.51 -6.61 2.85
CA GLN A 91 11.28 -7.29 3.28
C GLN A 91 11.02 -6.98 4.75
N ILE A 92 9.79 -6.56 5.07
CA ILE A 92 9.35 -6.36 6.46
C ILE A 92 9.24 -7.74 7.12
N ALA A 93 9.71 -7.86 8.37
CA ALA A 93 9.75 -9.16 9.05
C ALA A 93 8.35 -9.64 9.50
N GLY A 94 7.47 -8.72 9.88
CA GLY A 94 6.12 -9.02 10.37
C GLY A 94 5.03 -8.88 9.30
N HIS A 95 3.78 -9.05 9.73
CA HIS A 95 2.61 -8.98 8.86
C HIS A 95 2.31 -7.55 8.41
N SER A 96 1.98 -7.42 7.13
CA SER A 96 1.42 -6.22 6.52
C SER A 96 0.12 -6.52 5.80
N PHE A 97 -0.84 -5.59 5.87
CA PHE A 97 -2.22 -5.80 5.41
C PHE A 97 -2.93 -4.49 5.09
N THR A 98 -4.17 -4.64 4.59
CA THR A 98 -5.15 -3.57 4.33
C THR A 98 -4.57 -2.44 3.47
N PRO A 99 -4.29 -2.71 2.17
CA PRO A 99 -3.87 -1.67 1.27
C PRO A 99 -4.92 -0.56 1.16
N GLY A 100 -4.44 0.68 1.22
CA GLY A 100 -5.19 1.90 1.00
C GLY A 100 -5.31 2.22 -0.48
N PHE A 101 -6.39 2.92 -0.81
CA PHE A 101 -6.83 3.23 -2.17
C PHE A 101 -5.76 3.89 -3.08
N LEU A 102 -5.61 3.44 -4.32
CA LEU A 102 -4.49 3.75 -5.23
C LEU A 102 -4.84 4.73 -6.37
N ARG A 103 -3.98 5.73 -6.63
CA ARG A 103 -4.09 6.64 -7.80
C ARG A 103 -3.83 5.88 -9.13
N TRP A 104 -4.18 6.48 -10.26
CA TRP A 104 -4.02 5.88 -11.59
C TRP A 104 -2.57 5.50 -11.95
N ASP A 105 -1.58 6.17 -11.33
CA ASP A 105 -0.15 6.00 -11.59
C ASP A 105 0.48 4.80 -10.86
N GLY A 106 -0.21 4.22 -9.88
CA GLY A 106 0.31 3.13 -9.08
C GLY A 106 1.39 3.56 -8.08
N GLU A 107 1.78 4.83 -8.00
CA GLU A 107 3.02 5.20 -7.32
C GLU A 107 2.90 5.21 -5.79
N THR A 108 1.74 5.59 -5.25
CA THR A 108 1.56 5.75 -3.80
C THR A 108 0.52 4.78 -3.28
N ILE A 109 0.91 3.95 -2.31
CA ILE A 109 0.06 2.97 -1.60
C ILE A 109 0.20 3.20 -0.10
N ALA A 110 -0.91 3.28 0.62
CA ALA A 110 -0.89 3.15 2.09
C ALA A 110 -1.08 1.69 2.50
N PHE A 111 -0.49 1.26 3.60
CA PHE A 111 -0.67 -0.07 4.14
C PHE A 111 -0.51 -0.06 5.66
N VAL A 112 -0.93 -1.13 6.33
CA VAL A 112 -0.68 -1.34 7.76
C VAL A 112 0.45 -2.35 7.91
N SER A 113 1.33 -2.16 8.89
CA SER A 113 2.26 -3.19 9.34
C SER A 113 2.23 -3.33 10.86
N GLN A 114 2.27 -4.57 11.35
CA GLN A 114 2.44 -4.91 12.78
C GLN A 114 3.92 -5.07 13.18
N ALA A 115 4.83 -4.94 12.23
CA ALA A 115 6.25 -5.05 12.50
C ALA A 115 6.81 -3.77 13.11
N ASP A 116 7.89 -3.91 13.88
CA ASP A 116 8.83 -2.83 14.13
C ASP A 116 9.85 -2.73 12.96
N GLY A 117 10.68 -1.69 12.99
CA GLY A 117 11.78 -1.52 12.05
C GLY A 117 11.35 -1.26 10.60
N VAL A 118 10.09 -0.88 10.35
CA VAL A 118 9.64 -0.52 8.99
C VAL A 118 10.30 0.78 8.52
N VAL A 119 10.41 1.75 9.43
CA VAL A 119 11.14 3.00 9.24
C VAL A 119 12.02 3.29 10.45
N THR A 120 12.97 4.21 10.32
CA THR A 120 13.78 4.66 11.46
C THR A 120 12.88 5.23 12.57
N GLY A 121 13.03 4.71 13.79
CA GLY A 121 12.22 5.14 14.94
C GLY A 121 10.88 4.42 15.08
N ASP A 122 10.64 3.36 14.29
CA ASP A 122 9.60 2.38 14.55
C ASP A 122 10.14 1.23 15.42
N THR A 123 9.71 1.17 16.68
CA THR A 123 10.33 0.34 17.73
C THR A 123 9.35 -0.38 18.64
N ASN A 124 8.04 -0.23 18.44
CA ASN A 124 7.03 -0.69 19.41
C ASN A 124 6.36 -2.03 19.04
N GLY A 125 6.50 -2.50 17.80
CA GLY A 125 5.82 -3.72 17.32
C GLY A 125 4.28 -3.63 17.39
N ILE A 126 3.74 -2.42 17.27
CA ILE A 126 2.31 -2.14 17.24
C ILE A 126 1.92 -1.83 15.79
N ALA A 127 0.67 -2.13 15.41
CA ALA A 127 0.17 -1.83 14.08
C ALA A 127 0.27 -0.33 13.78
N ASP A 128 0.98 0.02 12.72
CA ASP A 128 1.15 1.39 12.24
C ASP A 128 0.72 1.52 10.78
N VAL A 129 0.28 2.71 10.40
CA VAL A 129 -0.08 3.04 9.01
C VAL A 129 1.13 3.64 8.32
N TYR A 130 1.51 3.06 7.20
CA TYR A 130 2.61 3.48 6.37
C TYR A 130 2.13 3.93 5.00
N LYS A 131 2.84 4.88 4.40
CA LYS A 131 2.71 5.27 2.99
C LYS A 131 3.98 4.87 2.27
N ARG A 132 3.84 4.08 1.21
CA ARG A 132 4.90 3.76 0.27
C ARG A 132 4.70 4.57 -0.99
N HIS A 133 5.65 5.45 -1.31
CA HIS A 133 5.88 5.87 -2.68
C HIS A 133 6.83 4.84 -3.30
N HIS A 134 6.40 4.12 -4.34
CA HIS A 134 7.25 3.19 -5.09
C HIS A 134 7.35 3.65 -6.54
N CYS A 135 8.27 3.02 -7.27
CA CYS A 135 8.54 3.31 -8.66
C CYS A 135 8.05 2.13 -9.51
N PRO A 136 6.86 2.24 -10.13
CA PRO A 136 6.34 1.22 -11.04
C PRO A 136 7.31 0.94 -12.19
N THR A 137 7.09 -0.18 -12.87
CA THR A 137 7.88 -0.52 -14.07
C THR A 137 7.76 0.59 -15.12
N GLY A 138 8.89 1.12 -15.56
CA GLY A 138 8.94 2.23 -16.53
C GLY A 138 8.84 3.63 -15.90
N ALA A 139 8.84 3.73 -14.56
CA ALA A 139 8.99 5.00 -13.88
C ALA A 139 10.30 5.71 -14.29
N PRO A 140 10.31 7.05 -14.35
CA PRO A 140 11.48 7.82 -14.72
C PRO A 140 12.58 7.76 -13.65
N ASP A 141 13.84 8.01 -14.04
CA ASP A 141 15.02 7.93 -13.15
C ASP A 141 14.95 8.83 -11.91
N TYR A 142 14.11 9.87 -11.93
CA TYR A 142 13.89 10.75 -10.78
C TYR A 142 12.86 10.22 -9.78
N CYS A 143 12.21 9.08 -10.06
CA CYS A 143 11.37 8.39 -9.09
C CYS A 143 12.27 7.79 -8.01
N ILE A 144 12.06 8.21 -6.76
CA ILE A 144 12.83 7.75 -5.61
C ILE A 144 11.84 7.11 -4.64
N PRO A 145 11.90 5.79 -4.43
CA PRO A 145 10.90 5.13 -3.61
C PRO A 145 11.19 5.37 -2.12
N VAL A 146 10.16 5.66 -1.33
CA VAL A 146 10.28 5.97 0.10
C VAL A 146 9.10 5.40 0.89
N THR A 147 9.38 4.89 2.09
CA THR A 147 8.36 4.44 3.05
C THR A 147 8.35 5.40 4.22
N GLU A 148 7.17 5.92 4.57
CA GLU A 148 6.96 6.87 5.65
C GLU A 148 5.86 6.37 6.59
N ARG A 149 6.01 6.58 7.90
CA ARG A 149 4.94 6.31 8.88
C ARG A 149 3.99 7.50 8.92
N MET A 150 2.70 7.24 8.72
CA MET A 150 1.63 8.23 8.72
C MET A 150 0.92 8.33 10.08
N SER A 151 0.87 7.23 10.83
CA SER A 151 0.43 7.24 12.23
C SER A 151 1.55 7.75 13.13
N VAL A 152 1.64 9.07 13.27
CA VAL A 152 2.60 9.72 14.16
C VAL A 152 1.89 10.51 15.26
N GLY A 153 2.42 10.40 16.46
CA GLY A 153 2.06 11.21 17.61
C GLY A 153 2.48 12.66 17.46
N THR A 154 1.97 13.49 18.36
CA THR A 154 2.33 14.92 18.42
C THR A 154 3.86 15.11 18.45
N GLY A 155 4.38 15.95 17.55
CA GLY A 155 5.83 16.19 17.43
C GLY A 155 6.62 15.08 16.73
N GLY A 156 5.95 14.17 16.00
CA GLY A 156 6.59 13.06 15.29
C GLY A 156 6.87 11.83 16.16
N ALA A 157 6.31 11.78 17.37
CA ALA A 157 6.46 10.64 18.26
C ALA A 157 5.87 9.36 17.64
N GLN A 158 6.38 8.21 18.04
CA GLN A 158 5.70 6.95 17.76
C GLN A 158 4.38 6.88 18.54
N THR A 159 3.34 6.37 17.90
CA THR A 159 2.02 6.15 18.51
C THR A 159 2.11 5.12 19.64
N ASP A 160 1.26 5.28 20.66
CA ASP A 160 1.18 4.38 21.81
C ASP A 160 0.06 3.33 21.68
N GLY A 161 -0.61 3.28 20.52
CA GLY A 161 -1.69 2.36 20.22
C GLY A 161 -1.79 2.08 18.72
N PRO A 162 -2.53 1.02 18.33
CA PRO A 162 -2.62 0.58 16.95
C PRO A 162 -3.33 1.58 16.05
N SER A 163 -2.88 1.63 14.80
CA SER A 163 -3.48 2.39 13.72
C SER A 163 -3.73 1.49 12.51
N TYR A 164 -4.89 1.62 11.87
CA TYR A 164 -5.34 0.69 10.84
C TYR A 164 -6.35 1.30 9.85
N ALA A 165 -6.75 0.50 8.86
CA ALA A 165 -7.74 0.84 7.83
C ALA A 165 -7.46 2.13 7.06
N PRO A 166 -6.26 2.30 6.47
CA PRO A 166 -5.96 3.50 5.71
C PRO A 166 -6.84 3.62 4.47
N ARG A 167 -7.18 4.87 4.15
CA ARG A 167 -7.81 5.27 2.89
C ARG A 167 -7.09 6.49 2.37
N MET A 168 -6.94 6.59 1.05
CA MET A 168 -6.25 7.72 0.43
C MET A 168 -7.17 8.51 -0.49
N SER A 169 -6.92 9.81 -0.59
CA SER A 169 -7.64 10.66 -1.53
C SER A 169 -7.21 10.40 -2.97
N HIS A 170 -8.17 10.56 -3.89
CA HIS A 170 -7.90 10.64 -5.31
C HIS A 170 -7.77 12.12 -5.71
N CYS A 171 -6.54 12.65 -5.75
CA CYS A 171 -6.29 13.97 -6.28
C CYS A 171 -5.29 13.90 -7.45
N PRO A 172 -5.73 14.08 -8.71
CA PRO A 172 -4.84 14.04 -9.87
C PRO A 172 -3.74 15.11 -9.88
N PHE A 173 -3.92 16.21 -9.15
CA PHE A 173 -3.03 17.37 -9.19
C PHE A 173 -2.75 17.97 -7.80
N GLY A 174 -2.99 17.20 -6.74
CA GLY A 174 -2.87 17.68 -5.36
C GLY A 174 -2.33 16.60 -4.43
N ALA A 175 -2.16 16.96 -3.16
CA ALA A 175 -1.59 16.07 -2.16
C ALA A 175 -2.46 14.83 -1.90
N HIS A 176 -1.77 13.73 -1.62
CA HIS A 176 -2.39 12.50 -1.13
C HIS A 176 -2.74 12.67 0.34
N LEU A 177 -4.03 12.84 0.63
CA LEU A 177 -4.53 12.82 2.00
C LEU A 177 -4.73 11.38 2.41
N ILE A 178 -4.34 11.03 3.63
CA ILE A 178 -4.51 9.67 4.16
C ILE A 178 -5.39 9.75 5.40
N THR A 179 -6.56 9.12 5.37
CA THR A 179 -7.34 8.88 6.58
C THR A 179 -7.03 7.51 7.15
N TYR A 180 -7.09 7.37 8.47
CA TYR A 180 -6.90 6.11 9.17
C TYR A 180 -7.63 6.11 10.50
N ILE A 181 -7.84 4.92 11.07
CA ILE A 181 -8.37 4.75 12.41
C ILE A 181 -7.17 4.53 13.35
N SER A 182 -7.20 5.14 14.54
CA SER A 182 -6.20 4.87 15.57
C SER A 182 -6.80 4.83 16.96
N GLU A 183 -6.32 3.89 17.77
CA GLU A 183 -6.60 3.78 19.21
C GLU A 183 -5.55 4.49 20.07
N ALA A 184 -4.54 5.14 19.44
CA ALA A 184 -3.47 5.82 20.14
C ALA A 184 -3.95 7.11 20.82
N SER A 185 -3.48 7.32 22.05
CA SER A 185 -3.84 8.48 22.89
C SER A 185 -2.98 9.71 22.61
N ASN A 186 -1.91 9.55 21.84
CA ASN A 186 -0.89 10.56 21.63
C ASN A 186 -0.85 11.16 20.21
N ILE A 187 -1.85 10.89 19.35
CA ILE A 187 -1.91 11.47 17.99
C ILE A 187 -2.13 12.98 18.05
N THR A 188 -3.22 13.42 18.68
CA THR A 188 -3.50 14.85 18.90
C THR A 188 -3.66 15.14 20.40
N PRO A 189 -3.24 16.33 20.88
CA PRO A 189 -3.30 16.65 22.31
C PRO A 189 -4.72 16.63 22.91
N ASP A 190 -5.73 16.88 22.07
CA ASP A 190 -7.11 17.07 22.50
C ASP A 190 -8.01 15.84 22.26
N ALA A 191 -7.49 14.77 21.65
CA ALA A 191 -8.25 13.55 21.39
C ALA A 191 -7.62 12.37 22.12
N VAL A 192 -8.22 12.02 23.26
CA VAL A 192 -7.89 10.81 24.03
C VAL A 192 -8.99 9.79 23.78
N PRO A 193 -8.73 8.71 23.01
CA PRO A 193 -9.70 7.65 22.82
C PRO A 193 -10.04 6.95 24.14
N ILE A 194 -11.26 6.43 24.23
CA ILE A 194 -11.58 5.42 25.25
C ILE A 194 -10.77 4.16 24.90
N PRO A 195 -10.30 3.37 25.88
CA PRO A 195 -9.54 2.16 25.58
C PRO A 195 -10.29 1.22 24.63
N ASN A 196 -9.62 0.82 23.54
CA ASN A 196 -10.15 0.01 22.43
C ASN A 196 -11.17 0.72 21.52
N ASP A 197 -11.34 2.04 21.63
CA ASP A 197 -12.09 2.83 20.66
C ASP A 197 -11.12 3.46 19.66
N GLY A 198 -11.37 3.23 18.37
CA GLY A 198 -10.62 3.87 17.29
C GLY A 198 -11.24 5.22 16.90
N LEU A 199 -10.46 6.29 16.94
CA LEU A 199 -10.82 7.59 16.36
C LEU A 199 -10.31 7.70 14.92
N ILE A 200 -10.99 8.51 14.11
CA ILE A 200 -10.61 8.73 12.71
C ILE A 200 -9.71 9.97 12.62
N TYR A 201 -8.55 9.78 12.01
CA TYR A 201 -7.56 10.82 11.76
C TYR A 201 -7.37 11.03 10.27
N ILE A 202 -6.86 12.21 9.91
CA ILE A 202 -6.44 12.55 8.56
C ILE A 202 -5.03 13.14 8.63
N ASP A 203 -4.11 12.57 7.86
CA ASP A 203 -2.81 13.17 7.59
C ASP A 203 -2.96 14.25 6.51
N LEU A 204 -2.50 15.46 6.84
CA LEU A 204 -2.53 16.63 5.97
C LEU A 204 -1.07 16.99 5.62
N PRO A 205 -0.78 17.32 4.34
CA PRO A 205 0.54 17.74 3.87
C PRO A 205 1.01 19.09 4.46
#